data_AF-A0A1W6ZXW0-F1
#
_entry.id   AF-A0A1W6ZXW0-F1
#
_cell.length_a   1.000
_cell.length_b   1.000
_cell.length_c   1.000
_cell.angle_alpha   90.00
_cell.angle_beta   90.00
_cell.angle_gamma   90.00
#
_symmetry.space_group_name_H-M   'P 1'
#
loop_
_entity.id
_entity.type
_entity.pdbx_description
1 polymer ?
#
loop_
_entity_poly.entity_id
_entity_poly.type
_entity_poly.pdbx_seq_one_letter_code
_entity_poly.pdbx_strand_id
1 'polypeptide(L)' 'MLGVLPLEVSMKQRPLSENRDHLKTEDEMQREILGPRGVPGEPDPARMTPQQRKNTPKDIDDGHTA' A
#
# COMPACT_ATOMS: atom_id res chain seq x y z
N MET A 1 -40.80 -6.22 -46.72
CA MET A 1 -39.85 -7.22 -46.19
C MET A 1 -38.66 -6.42 -45.66
N LEU A 2 -38.51 -6.32 -44.33
CA LEU A 2 -37.45 -7.00 -43.55
C LEU A 2 -36.05 -6.74 -44.14
N GLY A 3 -35.06 -6.19 -43.43
CA GLY A 3 -34.78 -6.42 -42.02
C GLY A 3 -34.02 -5.30 -41.34
N VAL A 4 -34.37 -5.13 -40.07
CA VAL A 4 -33.61 -4.45 -39.03
C VAL A 4 -32.33 -5.26 -38.83
N LEU A 5 -31.17 -4.65 -39.04
CA LEU A 5 -29.90 -5.26 -38.62
C LEU A 5 -29.92 -5.29 -37.08
N PRO A 6 -29.69 -6.46 -36.45
CA PRO A 6 -29.75 -6.53 -35.00
C PRO A 6 -28.61 -5.69 -34.42
N LEU A 7 -28.96 -4.83 -33.47
CA LEU A 7 -28.01 -4.22 -32.55
C LEU A 7 -27.51 -5.33 -31.61
N GLU A 8 -26.72 -6.28 -32.13
CA GLU A 8 -25.72 -6.92 -31.29
C GLU A 8 -24.67 -5.85 -30.98
N VAL A 9 -24.99 -5.02 -29.99
CA VAL A 9 -24.03 -4.26 -29.22
C VAL A 9 -23.01 -5.29 -28.75
N SER A 10 -21.90 -5.37 -29.48
CA SER A 10 -20.74 -6.15 -29.11
C SER A 10 -20.27 -5.61 -27.77
N MET A 11 -20.78 -6.20 -26.69
CA MET A 11 -20.19 -6.15 -25.38
C MET A 11 -18.90 -6.96 -25.43
N LYS A 12 -17.95 -6.53 -26.27
CA LYS A 12 -16.54 -6.68 -25.95
C LYS A 12 -16.36 -5.87 -24.69
N GLN A 13 -16.61 -6.52 -23.55
CA GLN A 13 -16.12 -6.08 -22.26
C GLN A 13 -14.66 -5.75 -22.48
N ARG A 14 -14.35 -4.46 -22.57
CA ARG A 14 -12.96 -4.01 -22.56
C ARG A 14 -12.37 -4.63 -21.29
N PRO A 15 -11.26 -5.36 -21.39
CA PRO A 15 -10.69 -6.01 -20.22
C PRO A 15 -10.51 -4.93 -19.15
N LEU A 16 -10.92 -5.22 -17.91
CA LEU A 16 -10.95 -4.29 -16.76
C LEU A 16 -9.56 -3.68 -16.42
N SER A 17 -8.53 -3.93 -17.22
CA SER A 17 -7.13 -3.76 -16.84
C SER A 17 -6.29 -3.02 -17.88
N GLU A 18 -6.84 -2.07 -18.63
CA GLU A 18 -5.98 -1.11 -19.36
C GLU A 18 -5.20 -0.21 -18.38
N ASN A 19 -5.72 0.01 -17.17
CA ASN A 19 -5.05 0.77 -16.10
C ASN A 19 -4.98 -0.08 -14.82
N ARG A 20 -3.96 -0.94 -14.72
CA ARG A 20 -3.72 -1.80 -13.54
C ARG A 20 -3.46 -1.00 -12.26
N ASP A 21 -3.14 0.28 -12.39
CA ASP A 21 -2.94 1.20 -11.26
C ASP A 21 -4.21 1.45 -10.44
N HIS A 22 -5.41 1.29 -11.01
CA HIS A 22 -6.67 1.43 -10.26
C HIS A 22 -7.00 0.20 -9.39
N LEU A 23 -6.29 -0.91 -9.57
CA LEU A 23 -6.51 -2.16 -8.84
C LEU A 23 -5.51 -2.38 -7.71
N LYS A 24 -4.53 -1.49 -7.54
CA LYS A 24 -3.58 -1.56 -6.44
C LYS A 24 -4.31 -1.27 -5.13
N THR A 25 -4.21 -2.19 -4.18
CA THR A 25 -4.65 -1.98 -2.81
C THR A 25 -3.82 -0.86 -2.16
N GLU A 26 -4.35 -0.23 -1.11
CA GLU A 26 -3.62 0.80 -0.33
C GLU A 26 -2.23 0.29 0.09
N ASP A 27 -2.19 -0.97 0.50
CA ASP A 27 -1.00 -1.66 0.94
C ASP A 27 0.06 -1.80 -0.16
N GLU A 28 -0.36 -2.14 -1.38
CA GLU A 28 0.52 -2.22 -2.55
C GLU A 28 1.07 -0.85 -2.94
N MET A 29 0.24 0.20 -2.91
CA MET A 29 0.69 1.57 -3.14
C MET A 29 1.73 2.02 -2.11
N GLN A 30 1.53 1.67 -0.83
CA GLN A 30 2.49 2.00 0.22
C GLN A 30 3.83 1.28 0.04
N ARG A 31 3.84 0.00 -0.35
CA ARG A 31 5.09 -0.74 -0.62
C ARG A 31 5.85 -0.23 -1.83
N GLU A 32 5.15 0.28 -2.85
CA GLU A 32 5.79 0.91 -4.01
C GLU A 32 6.50 2.22 -3.62
N ILE A 33 5.92 3.00 -2.71
CA ILE A 33 6.47 4.29 -2.27
C ILE A 33 7.55 4.12 -1.18
N LEU A 34 7.31 3.26 -0.20
CA LEU A 34 8.13 3.11 1.00
C LEU A 34 9.09 1.92 0.95
N GLY A 35 8.98 1.08 -0.09
CA GLY A 35 9.76 -0.14 -0.24
C GLY A 35 9.15 -1.37 0.48
N PRO A 36 9.85 -2.51 0.45
CA PRO A 36 9.44 -3.71 1.18
C PRO A 36 9.31 -3.43 2.68
N ARG A 37 8.21 -3.90 3.28
CA ARG A 37 8.05 -3.83 4.74
C ARG A 37 9.10 -4.70 5.41
N GLY A 38 9.97 -4.06 6.20
CA GLY A 38 11.03 -4.73 6.95
C GLY A 38 11.92 -5.58 6.06
N VAL A 39 12.94 -4.99 5.44
CA VAL A 39 14.00 -5.78 4.81
C VAL A 39 14.74 -6.55 5.91
N PRO A 40 14.87 -7.89 5.83
CA PRO A 40 15.63 -8.65 6.81
C PRO A 40 17.05 -8.09 6.95
N GLY A 41 17.36 -7.55 8.13
CA GLY A 41 18.65 -6.95 8.44
C GLY A 41 18.76 -5.43 8.25
N GLU A 42 17.76 -4.76 7.66
CA GLU A 42 17.69 -3.30 7.65
C GLU A 42 16.83 -2.76 8.80
N PRO A 43 17.16 -1.58 9.34
CA PRO A 43 16.31 -0.91 10.30
C PRO A 43 14.98 -0.51 9.65
N ASP A 44 13.91 -0.55 10.43
CA ASP A 44 12.58 -0.09 9.99
C ASP A 44 12.67 1.37 9.49
N PRO A 45 12.12 1.69 8.29
CA PRO A 45 12.06 3.08 7.82
C PRO A 45 11.27 4.00 8.76
N ALA A 46 10.39 3.47 9.61
CA ALA A 46 9.63 4.26 10.57
C ALA A 46 10.54 4.99 11.56
N ARG A 47 10.44 6.32 11.59
CA ARG A 47 11.15 7.18 12.55
C ARG A 47 10.18 7.77 13.56
N MET A 48 10.60 7.89 14.80
CA MET A 48 9.82 8.59 15.82
C MET A 48 9.64 10.07 15.45
N THR A 49 8.42 10.59 15.68
CA THR A 49 8.17 12.03 15.55
C THR A 49 9.03 12.82 16.55
N PRO A 50 9.34 14.10 16.30
CA PRO A 50 10.09 14.91 17.27
C PRO A 50 9.43 14.94 18.66
N GLN A 51 8.10 14.98 18.72
CA GLN A 51 7.36 14.97 19.96
C GLN A 51 7.47 13.63 20.70
N GLN A 52 7.36 12.51 19.98
CA GLN A 52 7.54 11.18 20.57
C GLN A 52 8.97 11.00 21.08
N ARG A 53 9.99 11.36 20.28
CA ARG A 53 11.40 11.33 20.71
C ARG A 53 11.69 12.12 21.98
N LYS A 54 10.98 13.23 22.21
CA LYS A 54 11.13 14.04 23.42
C LYS A 54 10.47 13.37 24.63
N ASN A 55 9.34 12.72 24.42
CA ASN A 55 8.56 12.09 25.48
C ASN A 55 9.07 10.69 25.84
N THR A 56 9.82 10.03 24.95
CA THR A 56 10.47 8.75 25.22
C THR A 56 11.69 8.95 26.11
N PRO A 57 11.74 8.35 27.32
CA PRO A 57 12.94 8.33 28.14
C PRO A 57 14.10 7.68 27.38
N LYS A 58 15.28 8.33 27.38
CA LYS A 58 16.48 7.81 26.70
C LYS A 58 17.29 6.89 27.62
N ASP A 59 17.31 7.24 28.88
CA ASP A 59 17.94 6.46 29.92
C ASP A 59 16.89 5.46 30.41
N ILE A 60 17.02 4.22 29.95
CA ILE A 60 16.31 3.10 30.53
C ILE A 60 16.98 2.89 31.89
N ASP A 61 16.34 3.35 32.96
CA ASP A 61 16.73 2.91 34.29
C ASP A 61 16.41 1.42 34.36
N ASP A 62 17.44 0.57 34.42
CA ASP A 62 17.35 -0.89 34.58
C ASP A 62 16.82 -1.25 35.98
N GLY A 63 15.86 -0.48 36.50
CA GLY A 63 15.29 -0.51 37.85
C GLY A 63 14.56 -1.81 38.22
N HIS A 64 14.85 -2.90 37.53
CA HIS A 64 14.66 -4.26 38.00
C HIS A 64 16.03 -4.82 38.42
N THR A 65 16.41 -4.56 39.66
CA THR A 65 17.41 -5.41 40.33
C THR A 65 16.81 -6.81 40.47
N ALA A 66 17.62 -7.81 40.11
CA ALA A 66 17.31 -9.24 40.01
C ALA A 66 16.49 -9.84 41.16
#